data_AF-A0A399ERH8-F1
#
_entry.id   AF-A0A399ERH8-F1
#
_cell.length_a   1.000
_cell.length_b   1.000
_cell.length_c   1.000
_cell.angle_alpha   90.00
_cell.angle_beta   90.00
_cell.angle_gamma   90.00
#
_symmetry.space_group_name_H-M   'P 1'
#
loop_
_entity.id
_entity.type
_entity.pdbx_description
1 polymer ?
#
loop_
_entity_poly.entity_id
_entity_poly.type
_entity_poly.pdbx_seq_one_letter_code
_entity_poly.pdbx_strand_id
1 'polypeptide(L)'
;MRHLKSGRKLNRSSSHRVALARNQAKALLEHGRITTTIPKAKELVGFVDGLINTAKKAPTLSVPEGVRFTKPLDKDGKPRPLKEGERMATPEELKAVSRRNHLRRLLLRDLHDPKLVRKLFEEIAPKYASRPGGYTRVLKLAERRRGDGTQLALVELVD
;
A
#
# COMPACT_ATOMS: atom_id res chain seq x y z
N MET A 1 -3.21 -29.87 -19.86
CA MET A 1 -3.22 -28.46 -20.29
C MET A 1 -3.54 -27.54 -19.12
N ARG A 2 -3.12 -26.26 -19.16
CA ARG A 2 -3.57 -25.24 -18.20
C ARG A 2 -4.63 -24.35 -18.86
N HIS A 3 -5.90 -24.57 -18.51
CA HIS A 3 -7.00 -23.71 -18.95
C HIS A 3 -7.29 -22.65 -17.88
N LEU A 4 -7.46 -21.39 -18.30
CA LEU A 4 -7.90 -20.25 -17.47
C LEU A 4 -7.09 -19.99 -16.18
N LYS A 5 -5.83 -20.44 -16.11
CA LYS A 5 -4.93 -20.13 -14.98
C LYS A 5 -4.22 -18.80 -15.20
N SER A 6 -4.40 -17.87 -14.27
CA SER A 6 -3.71 -16.58 -14.24
C SER A 6 -2.44 -16.62 -13.37
N GLY A 7 -1.54 -15.68 -13.62
CA GLY A 7 -0.28 -15.51 -12.87
C GLY A 7 0.87 -16.41 -13.32
N ARG A 8 2.10 -15.99 -13.02
CA ARG A 8 3.34 -16.70 -13.39
C ARG A 8 3.97 -17.43 -12.21
N LYS A 9 4.56 -18.60 -12.49
CA LYS A 9 5.35 -19.34 -11.48
C LYS A 9 6.73 -18.75 -11.22
N LEU A 10 7.31 -17.99 -12.16
CA LEU A 10 8.63 -17.35 -12.06
C LEU A 10 9.75 -18.29 -11.55
N ASN A 11 9.63 -19.60 -11.83
CA ASN A 11 10.50 -20.67 -11.32
C ASN A 11 10.74 -20.60 -9.79
N ARG A 12 9.69 -20.28 -9.02
CA ARG A 12 9.75 -20.09 -7.55
C ARG A 12 8.57 -20.77 -6.85
N SER A 13 8.78 -21.17 -5.60
CA SER A 13 7.71 -21.61 -4.68
C SER A 13 6.73 -20.46 -4.37
N SER A 14 5.57 -20.78 -3.80
CA SER A 14 4.55 -19.78 -3.42
C SER A 14 5.10 -18.73 -2.45
N SER A 15 5.76 -19.17 -1.37
CA SER A 15 6.36 -18.28 -0.37
C SER A 15 7.40 -17.34 -0.99
N HIS A 16 8.28 -17.87 -1.83
CA HIS A 16 9.34 -17.08 -2.47
C HIS A 16 8.78 -16.11 -3.53
N ARG A 17 7.71 -16.47 -4.25
CA ARG A 17 7.04 -15.50 -5.15
C ARG A 17 6.41 -14.35 -4.37
N VAL A 18 5.75 -14.63 -3.25
CA VAL A 18 5.14 -13.59 -2.40
C VAL A 18 6.24 -12.68 -1.84
N ALA A 19 7.33 -13.23 -1.33
CA ALA A 19 8.47 -12.45 -0.84
C ALA A 19 9.09 -11.58 -1.95
N LEU A 20 9.26 -12.13 -3.15
CA LEU A 20 9.77 -11.37 -4.30
C LEU A 20 8.87 -10.17 -4.62
N ALA A 21 7.55 -10.38 -4.75
CA ALA A 21 6.61 -9.31 -5.07
C ALA A 21 6.63 -8.21 -4.00
N ARG A 22 6.67 -8.58 -2.72
CA ARG A 22 6.76 -7.64 -1.60
C ARG A 22 8.04 -6.81 -1.66
N ASN A 23 9.19 -7.45 -1.86
CA ASN A 23 10.47 -6.76 -1.90
C ASN A 23 10.57 -5.81 -3.11
N GLN A 24 10.07 -6.23 -4.28
CA GLN A 24 10.04 -5.38 -5.46
C GLN A 24 9.07 -4.20 -5.31
N ALA A 25 7.91 -4.43 -4.68
CA ALA A 25 6.95 -3.37 -4.40
C ALA A 25 7.52 -2.33 -3.42
N LYS A 26 8.24 -2.77 -2.39
CA LYS A 26 8.97 -1.86 -1.48
C LYS A 26 9.92 -0.96 -2.23
N ALA A 27 10.82 -1.56 -3.01
CA ALA A 27 11.81 -0.82 -3.79
C ALA A 27 11.15 0.17 -4.76
N LEU A 28 10.04 -0.22 -5.40
CA LEU A 28 9.30 0.67 -6.30
C LEU A 28 8.64 1.84 -5.55
N LEU A 29 7.99 1.61 -4.41
CA LEU A 29 7.35 2.67 -3.63
C LEU A 29 8.37 3.60 -2.96
N GLU A 30 9.56 3.08 -2.66
CA GLU A 30 10.65 3.86 -2.07
C GLU A 30 11.30 4.77 -3.11
N HIS A 31 11.72 4.21 -4.26
CA HIS A 31 12.49 4.92 -5.28
C HIS A 31 11.66 5.48 -6.45
N GLY A 32 10.38 5.15 -6.54
CA GLY A 32 9.47 5.56 -7.63
C GLY A 32 9.64 4.79 -8.94
N ARG A 33 10.82 4.22 -9.19
CA ARG A 33 11.10 3.39 -10.37
C ARG A 33 12.10 2.28 -10.06
N ILE A 34 11.95 1.12 -10.71
CA ILE A 34 12.89 0.01 -10.63
C ILE A 34 13.07 -0.68 -11.99
N THR A 35 14.27 -1.20 -12.24
CA THR A 35 14.54 -2.04 -13.41
C THR A 35 14.48 -3.50 -13.03
N THR A 36 13.70 -4.31 -13.76
CA THR A 36 13.60 -5.75 -13.54
C THR A 36 13.40 -6.50 -14.85
N THR A 37 13.15 -7.82 -14.80
CA THR A 37 12.88 -8.59 -16.01
C THR A 37 11.41 -8.43 -16.43
N ILE A 38 11.12 -8.46 -17.73
CA ILE A 38 9.76 -8.33 -18.26
C ILE A 38 8.72 -9.21 -17.52
N PRO A 39 8.94 -10.52 -17.30
CA PRO A 39 7.95 -11.34 -16.61
C PRO A 39 7.75 -10.95 -15.15
N LYS A 40 8.79 -10.47 -14.44
CA LYS A 40 8.66 -9.99 -13.06
C LYS A 40 7.90 -8.65 -13.03
N ALA A 41 8.22 -7.74 -13.93
CA ALA A 41 7.56 -6.45 -14.07
C ALA A 41 6.05 -6.61 -14.27
N LYS A 42 5.63 -7.48 -15.19
CA LYS A 42 4.20 -7.71 -15.48
C LYS A 42 3.42 -8.29 -14.30
N GLU A 43 4.04 -9.15 -13.49
CA GLU A 43 3.39 -9.66 -12.27
C GLU A 43 3.34 -8.61 -11.16
N LEU A 44 4.35 -7.75 -11.10
CA LEU A 44 4.44 -6.71 -10.07
C LEU A 44 3.33 -5.66 -10.20
N VAL A 45 2.91 -5.31 -11.41
CA VAL A 45 1.89 -4.27 -11.68
C VAL A 45 0.61 -4.54 -10.90
N GLY A 46 0.03 -5.73 -11.01
CA GLY A 46 -1.22 -6.06 -10.32
C GLY A 46 -1.09 -6.01 -8.80
N PHE A 47 0.07 -6.38 -8.28
CA PHE A 47 0.36 -6.34 -6.85
C PHE A 47 0.45 -4.89 -6.34
N VAL A 48 1.22 -4.03 -7.02
CA VAL A 48 1.43 -2.63 -6.63
C VAL A 48 0.14 -1.80 -6.81
N ASP A 49 -0.55 -1.97 -7.92
CA ASP A 49 -1.81 -1.27 -8.17
C ASP A 49 -2.87 -1.62 -7.10
N GLY A 50 -2.88 -2.88 -6.64
CA GLY A 50 -3.70 -3.31 -5.51
C GLY A 50 -3.37 -2.60 -4.20
N LEU A 51 -2.08 -2.37 -3.91
CA LEU A 51 -1.62 -1.63 -2.72
C LEU A 51 -2.06 -0.16 -2.80
N ILE A 52 -1.82 0.50 -3.92
CA ILE A 52 -2.20 1.91 -4.13
C ILE A 52 -3.71 2.08 -4.07
N ASN A 53 -4.48 1.18 -4.69
CA ASN A 53 -5.94 1.24 -4.64
C ASN A 53 -6.49 1.03 -3.22
N THR A 54 -5.88 0.13 -2.45
CA THR A 54 -6.21 -0.07 -1.02
C THR A 54 -5.94 1.20 -0.23
N ALA A 55 -4.82 1.88 -0.49
CA ALA A 55 -4.47 3.12 0.17
C ALA A 55 -5.42 4.28 -0.20
N LYS A 56 -5.77 4.41 -1.49
CA LYS A 56 -6.70 5.44 -2.00
C LYS A 56 -8.10 5.36 -1.38
N LYS A 57 -8.56 4.14 -1.06
CA LYS A 57 -9.87 3.92 -0.43
C LYS A 57 -9.93 4.35 1.05
N ALA A 58 -8.79 4.61 1.68
CA ALA A 58 -8.82 5.03 3.07
C ALA A 58 -9.29 6.48 3.19
N PRO A 59 -10.13 6.78 4.19
CA PRO A 59 -10.53 8.15 4.45
C PRO A 59 -9.31 8.98 4.89
N THR A 60 -9.21 10.19 4.37
CA THR A 60 -8.29 11.20 4.88
C THR A 60 -8.73 11.54 6.30
N LEU A 61 -7.90 11.21 7.28
CA LEU A 61 -8.13 11.52 8.68
C LEU A 61 -7.49 12.88 8.95
N SER A 62 -8.28 13.93 8.93
CA SER A 62 -8.06 15.08 9.79
C SER A 62 -8.75 14.74 11.12
N VAL A 63 -8.06 14.06 12.04
CA VAL A 63 -8.63 13.89 13.40
C VAL A 63 -8.58 15.28 14.03
N PRO A 64 -9.73 15.93 14.31
CA PRO A 64 -9.71 17.24 14.95
C PRO A 64 -9.10 17.10 16.35
N GLU A 65 -8.30 18.08 16.76
CA GLU A 65 -7.75 18.12 18.11
C GLU A 65 -8.90 18.09 19.14
N GLY A 66 -8.72 17.37 20.25
CA GLY A 66 -9.75 17.21 21.29
C GLY A 66 -10.79 16.10 21.04
N VAL A 67 -10.77 15.40 19.90
CA VAL A 67 -11.68 14.27 19.65
C VAL A 67 -11.17 12.99 20.31
N ARG A 68 -11.94 12.43 21.25
CA ARG A 68 -11.65 11.16 21.91
C ARG A 68 -12.45 10.00 21.33
N PHE A 69 -11.76 8.89 21.04
CA PHE A 69 -12.38 7.63 20.58
C PHE A 69 -12.79 6.71 21.72
N THR A 70 -12.16 6.85 22.89
CA THR A 70 -12.43 6.07 24.10
C THR A 70 -12.72 7.00 25.26
N LYS A 71 -13.56 6.54 26.19
CA LYS A 71 -13.85 7.29 27.42
C LYS A 71 -12.56 7.38 28.24
N PRO A 72 -12.14 8.58 28.67
CA PRO A 72 -10.97 8.70 29.52
C PRO A 72 -11.27 8.08 30.88
N LEU A 73 -10.30 7.36 31.43
CA LEU A 73 -10.41 6.72 32.74
C LEU A 73 -9.56 7.47 33.76
N ASP A 74 -10.01 7.46 35.01
CA ASP A 74 -9.27 7.89 36.19
C ASP A 74 -8.27 6.79 36.63
N LYS A 75 -7.44 7.11 37.63
CA LYS A 75 -6.48 6.16 38.22
C LYS A 75 -7.16 4.88 38.74
N ASP A 76 -8.39 5.01 39.22
CA ASP A 76 -9.22 3.91 39.71
C ASP A 76 -10.03 3.20 38.59
N GLY A 77 -9.75 3.51 37.32
CA GLY A 77 -10.44 2.90 36.17
C GLY A 77 -11.88 3.40 35.94
N LYS A 78 -12.35 4.39 36.70
CA LYS A 78 -13.67 5.00 36.52
C LYS A 78 -13.65 6.02 35.38
N PRO A 79 -14.74 6.18 34.60
CA PRO A 79 -14.78 7.16 33.53
C PRO A 79 -14.80 8.59 34.10
N ARG A 80 -13.87 9.41 33.64
CA ARG A 80 -13.75 10.82 34.06
C ARG A 80 -14.48 11.75 33.10
N PRO A 81 -14.98 12.91 33.58
CA PRO A 81 -15.59 13.90 32.70
C PRO A 81 -14.56 14.42 31.67
N LEU A 82 -15.07 14.82 30.51
CA LEU A 82 -14.27 15.40 29.44
C LEU A 82 -13.74 16.77 29.89
N LYS A 83 -12.50 17.09 29.49
CA LYS A 83 -11.95 18.44 29.72
C LYS A 83 -12.58 19.43 28.74
N GLU A 84 -12.50 20.72 29.05
CA GLU A 84 -12.98 21.80 28.18
C GLU A 84 -12.28 21.71 26.81
N GLY A 85 -13.08 21.67 25.74
CA GLY A 85 -12.61 21.45 24.37
C GLY A 85 -12.47 19.97 23.93
N GLU A 86 -12.62 19.00 24.84
CA GLU A 86 -12.65 17.59 24.49
C GLU A 86 -14.08 17.13 24.19
N ARG A 87 -14.28 16.46 23.05
CA ARG A 87 -15.56 15.83 22.69
C ARG A 87 -15.38 14.37 22.31
N MET A 88 -16.45 13.58 22.44
CA MET A 88 -16.46 12.22 21.91
C MET A 88 -16.48 12.24 20.37
N ALA A 89 -15.84 11.24 19.76
CA ALA A 89 -15.93 11.01 18.33
C ALA A 89 -17.38 10.68 17.93
N THR A 90 -17.83 11.30 16.85
CA THR A 90 -19.09 10.94 16.21
C THR A 90 -19.01 9.51 15.66
N PRO A 91 -20.15 8.81 15.46
CA PRO A 91 -20.15 7.48 14.86
C PRO A 91 -19.48 7.42 13.49
N GLU A 92 -19.57 8.48 12.70
CA GLU A 92 -18.95 8.60 11.38
C GLU A 92 -17.42 8.69 11.47
N GLU A 93 -16.91 9.54 12.36
CA GLU A 93 -15.48 9.66 12.65
C GLU A 93 -14.90 8.31 13.12
N LEU A 94 -15.61 7.61 14.01
CA LEU A 94 -15.17 6.29 14.50
C LEU A 94 -15.12 5.25 13.37
N LYS A 95 -16.14 5.23 12.51
CA LYS A 95 -16.19 4.32 11.35
C LYS A 95 -15.05 4.62 10.37
N ALA A 96 -14.76 5.89 10.12
CA ALA A 96 -13.66 6.32 9.26
C ALA A 96 -12.29 5.88 9.81
N VAL A 97 -12.04 6.09 11.11
CA VAL A 97 -10.80 5.67 11.78
C VAL A 97 -10.65 4.16 11.77
N SER A 98 -11.71 3.43 12.12
CA SER A 98 -11.72 1.97 12.08
C SER A 98 -11.40 1.44 10.68
N ARG A 99 -12.04 2.03 9.65
CA ARG A 99 -11.80 1.65 8.25
C ARG A 99 -10.36 1.90 7.82
N ARG A 100 -9.80 3.07 8.13
CA ARG A 100 -8.39 3.38 7.82
C ARG A 100 -7.43 2.45 8.55
N ASN A 101 -7.67 2.15 9.83
CA ASN A 101 -6.85 1.22 10.59
C ASN A 101 -6.88 -0.19 9.99
N HIS A 102 -8.05 -0.66 9.55
CA HIS A 102 -8.17 -1.92 8.85
C HIS A 102 -7.34 -1.96 7.56
N LEU A 103 -7.46 -0.94 6.70
CA LEU A 103 -6.69 -0.86 5.45
C LEU A 103 -5.19 -0.74 5.71
N ARG A 104 -4.78 0.05 6.72
CA ARG A 104 -3.38 0.14 7.16
C ARG A 104 -2.83 -1.20 7.60
N ARG A 105 -3.60 -2.00 8.34
CA ARG A 105 -3.21 -3.37 8.75
C ARG A 105 -3.06 -4.31 7.56
N LEU A 106 -3.96 -4.23 6.56
CA LEU A 106 -3.84 -5.01 5.33
C LEU A 106 -2.54 -4.67 4.58
N LEU A 107 -2.23 -3.38 4.45
CA LEU A 107 -0.98 -2.94 3.80
C LEU A 107 0.26 -3.35 4.59
N LEU A 108 0.21 -3.26 5.93
CA LEU A 108 1.29 -3.71 6.81
C LEU A 108 1.55 -5.21 6.71
N ARG A 109 0.52 -6.04 6.50
CA ARG A 109 0.68 -7.48 6.25
C ARG A 109 1.51 -7.78 5.00
N ASP A 110 1.46 -6.90 4.00
CA ASP A 110 2.15 -7.13 2.74
C ASP A 110 3.48 -6.38 2.65
N LEU A 111 3.56 -5.14 3.13
CA LEU A 111 4.78 -4.35 3.12
C LEU A 111 5.65 -4.55 4.37
N HIS A 112 5.13 -4.97 5.52
CA HIS A 112 5.92 -5.11 6.76
C HIS A 112 6.77 -3.89 7.16
N ASP A 113 6.51 -2.71 6.60
CA ASP A 113 7.25 -1.48 6.88
C ASP A 113 6.27 -0.33 7.20
N PRO A 114 6.21 0.10 8.47
CA PRO A 114 5.33 1.19 8.87
C PRO A 114 5.65 2.54 8.21
N LYS A 115 6.93 2.83 7.94
CA LYS A 115 7.35 4.10 7.34
C LYS A 115 6.88 4.20 5.90
N LEU A 116 7.09 3.13 5.13
CA LEU A 116 6.64 3.07 3.75
C LEU A 116 5.10 3.11 3.64
N VAL A 117 4.38 2.43 4.55
CA VAL A 117 2.91 2.51 4.59
C VAL A 117 2.44 3.93 4.89
N ARG A 118 3.12 4.66 5.78
CA ARG A 118 2.83 6.07 6.04
C ARG A 118 3.03 6.92 4.78
N LYS A 119 4.19 6.81 4.11
CA LYS A 119 4.48 7.47 2.83
C LYS A 119 3.41 7.16 1.77
N LEU A 120 2.99 5.90 1.68
CA LEU A 120 1.96 5.47 0.73
C LEU A 120 0.62 6.20 0.97
N PHE A 121 0.21 6.40 2.23
CA PHE A 121 -1.02 7.12 2.55
C PHE A 121 -0.91 8.64 2.44
N GLU A 122 0.21 9.22 2.86
CA GLU A 122 0.35 10.67 2.98
C GLU A 122 0.81 11.32 1.67
N GLU A 123 1.65 10.64 0.88
CA GLU A 123 2.26 11.23 -0.31
C GLU A 123 1.78 10.59 -1.61
N ILE A 124 1.72 9.25 -1.67
CA ILE A 124 1.49 8.54 -2.94
C ILE A 124 -0.01 8.45 -3.27
N ALA A 125 -0.83 8.02 -2.32
CA ALA A 125 -2.26 7.82 -2.56
C ALA A 125 -3.00 9.12 -2.96
N PRO A 126 -2.72 10.29 -2.35
CA PRO A 126 -3.39 11.54 -2.74
C PRO A 126 -3.10 11.95 -4.19
N LYS A 127 -1.89 11.71 -4.70
CA LYS A 127 -1.53 12.00 -6.11
C LYS A 127 -2.44 11.27 -7.10
N TYR A 128 -2.90 10.07 -6.74
CA TYR A 128 -3.73 9.23 -7.59
C TYR A 128 -5.23 9.34 -7.29
N ALA A 129 -5.68 10.32 -6.52
CA ALA A 129 -7.08 10.46 -6.12
C ALA A 129 -8.04 10.48 -7.32
N SER A 130 -7.69 11.26 -8.36
CA SER A 130 -8.50 11.41 -9.59
C SER A 130 -8.35 10.25 -10.57
N ARG A 131 -7.30 9.43 -10.46
CA ARG A 131 -6.99 8.38 -11.43
C ARG A 131 -7.79 7.10 -11.11
N PRO A 132 -8.56 6.53 -12.06
CA PRO A 132 -9.34 5.32 -11.82
C PRO A 132 -8.48 4.05 -11.68
N GLY A 133 -7.34 3.97 -12.37
CA GLY A 133 -6.43 2.82 -12.33
C GLY A 133 -5.18 3.01 -13.20
N GLY A 134 -4.34 1.96 -13.25
CA GLY A 134 -3.08 1.99 -14.00
C GLY A 134 -2.09 2.98 -13.38
N TYR A 135 -1.72 2.73 -12.12
CA TYR A 135 -0.81 3.59 -11.36
C TYR A 135 0.65 3.29 -11.66
N THR A 136 0.91 2.12 -12.24
CA THR A 136 2.25 1.65 -12.60
C THR A 136 2.37 1.50 -14.12
N ARG A 137 3.47 2.00 -14.70
CA ARG A 137 3.83 1.78 -16.11
C ARG A 137 4.99 0.80 -16.22
N VAL A 138 4.96 -0.03 -17.26
CA VAL A 138 6.05 -0.95 -17.61
C VAL A 138 6.57 -0.63 -19.01
N LEU A 139 7.82 -0.19 -19.08
CA LEU A 139 8.53 0.11 -20.32
C LEU A 139 9.56 -0.97 -20.59
N LYS A 140 9.54 -1.59 -21.76
CA LYS A 140 10.58 -2.53 -22.16
C LYS A 140 11.85 -1.76 -22.48
N LEU A 141 12.98 -2.20 -21.95
CA LEU A 141 14.27 -1.61 -22.29
C LEU A 141 14.83 -2.28 -23.55
N ALA A 142 15.50 -1.49 -24.39
CA ALA A 142 16.17 -2.00 -25.58
C ALA A 142 17.35 -2.89 -25.20
N GLU A 143 18.08 -2.48 -24.16
CA GLU A 143 19.22 -3.22 -23.62
C GLU A 143 18.78 -4.52 -22.94
N ARG A 144 19.53 -5.59 -23.23
CA ARG A 144 19.43 -6.86 -22.53
C ARG A 144 20.49 -6.92 -21.44
N ARG A 145 20.19 -7.66 -20.37
CA ARG A 145 21.18 -7.88 -19.33
C ARG A 145 22.40 -8.60 -19.90
N ARG A 146 23.58 -8.04 -19.67
CA ARG A 146 24.86 -8.68 -20.01
C ARG A 146 25.03 -9.96 -19.20
N GLY A 147 25.44 -11.05 -19.86
CA GLY A 147 25.60 -12.37 -19.24
C GLY A 147 24.48 -13.33 -19.61
N ASP A 148 23.30 -13.20 -18.99
CA ASP A 148 22.17 -14.11 -19.21
C ASP A 148 21.27 -13.71 -20.41
N GLY A 149 21.50 -12.56 -21.03
CA GLY A 149 20.76 -12.09 -22.21
C GLY A 149 19.28 -11.78 -21.94
N THR A 150 18.87 -11.66 -20.68
CA THR A 150 17.46 -11.50 -20.33
C THR A 150 16.94 -10.11 -20.70
N GLN A 151 15.73 -10.06 -21.25
CA GLN A 151 15.05 -8.79 -21.53
C GLN A 151 14.64 -8.07 -20.23
N LEU A 152 15.00 -6.80 -20.15
CA LEU A 152 14.70 -5.93 -19.02
C LEU A 152 13.49 -5.04 -19.30
N ALA A 153 12.89 -4.57 -18.22
CA ALA A 153 11.85 -3.58 -18.22
C ALA A 153 12.04 -2.61 -17.05
N LEU A 154 11.83 -1.33 -17.32
CA LEU A 154 11.65 -0.31 -16.32
C LEU A 154 10.19 -0.33 -15.84
N VAL A 155 10.01 -0.38 -14.53
CA VAL A 155 8.72 -0.23 -13.87
C VAL A 155 8.75 1.10 -13.15
N GLU A 156 7.79 1.98 -13.43
CA GLU A 156 7.70 3.31 -12.83
C GLU A 156 6.30 3.56 -12.31
N LEU A 157 6.21 4.32 -11.22
CA LEU A 157 4.96 4.96 -10.83
C LEU A 157 4.65 6.07 -11.84
N VAL A 158 3.40 6.14 -12.28
CA VAL A 158 2.92 7.17 -13.21
C VAL A 158 2.76 8.47 -12.44
N ASP A 159 2.97 9.63 -13.04
CA ASP A 159 2.63 10.92 -12.41
C ASP A 159 1.16 11.31 -12.65
#